data_AF-A0A9P9SEF7-F1
#
_entry.id   AF-A0A9P9SEF7-F1
#
_cell.length_a   1.000
_cell.length_b   1.000
_cell.length_c   1.000
_cell.angle_alpha   90.00
_cell.angle_beta   90.00
_cell.angle_gamma   90.00
#
_symmetry.space_group_name_H-M   'P 1'
#
loop_
_entity.id
_entity.type
_entity.pdbx_description
1 polymer ?
#
loop_
_entity_poly.entity_id
_entity_poly.type
_entity_poly.pdbx_seq_one_letter_code
_entity_poly.pdbx_strand_id
1 'polypeptide(L)'
;MYIPNTRWTWAFMLTAIGQAIIALALESFVFGTFQSELHFAAEVKNEARTIPTYLAVFMFGYIYQLFLVWDALRMKNTIQVIGLVMYNVGIAVYAAIQFDQIKDAADVLNAAAFIPKDFWDKVKPMLIALPILMAVATFMFAFEAWKLYDEFAWTIYKRISADTRLKRRYLTYQIYIALLKFDFFFFLAFTVQFLVVVKNTKTVELALTAVALIITFFLLFAAAWWVRRESVVGMMIIIFTYFVALAYFLFKLIRMYVAQAIRQEDYKPARKSLTAFAVLTILLLVCTIIVACICTHNFNKGLKPHVNTKTVENDKHYNTEMPSLSGPAPSNRMEID
;
A
#
# COMPACT_ATOMS: atom_id res chain seq x y z
N MET A 1 18.75 0.08 12.72
CA MET A 1 18.20 0.44 11.38
C MET A 1 18.48 -0.74 10.46
N TYR A 2 17.50 -1.26 9.71
CA TYR A 2 17.73 -2.41 8.81
C TYR A 2 18.52 -1.95 7.59
N ILE A 3 19.55 -2.71 7.22
CA ILE A 3 20.40 -2.50 6.04
C ILE A 3 20.26 -3.75 5.16
N PRO A 4 20.06 -3.61 3.84
CA PRO A 4 20.00 -4.76 2.93
C PRO A 4 21.32 -5.56 2.96
N ASN A 5 21.22 -6.89 2.92
CA ASN A 5 22.38 -7.77 3.08
C ASN A 5 22.73 -8.55 1.81
N THR A 6 21.84 -8.56 0.82
CA THR A 6 22.02 -9.34 -0.42
C THR A 6 21.95 -8.45 -1.64
N ARG A 7 22.49 -8.92 -2.77
CA ARG A 7 22.53 -8.16 -4.02
C ARG A 7 21.12 -7.76 -4.47
N TRP A 8 20.15 -8.67 -4.36
CA TRP A 8 18.77 -8.43 -4.78
C TRP A 8 18.00 -7.54 -3.82
N THR A 9 18.24 -7.64 -2.51
CA THR A 9 17.64 -6.71 -1.53
C THR A 9 18.18 -5.29 -1.71
N TRP A 10 19.46 -5.13 -2.07
CA TRP A 10 20.04 -3.85 -2.47
C TRP A 10 19.45 -3.31 -3.77
N ALA A 11 19.36 -4.14 -4.81
CA ALA A 11 18.78 -3.75 -6.10
C ALA A 11 17.36 -3.21 -5.92
N PHE A 12 16.49 -3.97 -5.24
CA PHE A 12 15.10 -3.58 -4.98
C PHE A 12 14.96 -2.28 -4.18
N MET A 13 15.83 -2.07 -3.17
CA MET A 13 15.86 -0.82 -2.41
C MET A 13 16.35 0.36 -3.26
N LEU A 14 17.40 0.17 -4.06
CA LEU A 14 17.96 1.22 -4.92
C LEU A 14 17.01 1.61 -6.04
N THR A 15 16.33 0.64 -6.67
CA THR A 15 15.28 0.88 -7.67
C THR A 15 14.15 1.72 -7.06
N ALA A 16 13.72 1.41 -5.83
CA ALA A 16 12.72 2.21 -5.13
C ALA A 16 13.19 3.63 -4.81
N ILE A 17 14.42 3.79 -4.30
CA ILE A 17 15.01 5.10 -4.01
C ILE A 17 15.15 5.93 -5.29
N GLY A 18 15.68 5.34 -6.36
CA GLY A 18 15.84 5.99 -7.65
C GLY A 18 14.50 6.43 -8.24
N GLN A 19 13.50 5.54 -8.25
CA GLN A 19 12.14 5.87 -8.67
C GLN A 19 11.58 7.04 -7.87
N ALA A 20 11.67 6.98 -6.53
CA ALA A 20 11.12 8.03 -5.66
C ALA A 20 11.83 9.38 -5.86
N ILE A 21 13.16 9.41 -5.98
CA ILE A 21 13.90 10.67 -6.19
C ILE A 21 13.50 11.30 -7.52
N ILE A 22 13.52 10.53 -8.62
CA ILE A 22 13.20 11.07 -9.94
C ILE A 22 11.74 11.51 -9.99
N ALA A 23 10.82 10.69 -9.49
CA ALA A 23 9.40 11.03 -9.50
C ALA A 23 9.08 12.25 -8.63
N LEU A 24 9.63 12.34 -7.41
CA LEU A 24 9.45 13.51 -6.55
C LEU A 24 10.04 14.78 -7.16
N ALA A 25 11.16 14.70 -7.87
CA ALA A 25 11.73 15.84 -8.58
C ALA A 25 10.81 16.33 -9.71
N LEU A 26 10.27 15.41 -10.52
CA LEU A 26 9.32 15.72 -11.58
C LEU A 26 8.03 16.34 -11.00
N GLU A 27 7.44 15.71 -9.98
CA GLU A 27 6.23 16.21 -9.30
C GLU A 27 6.44 17.59 -8.67
N SER A 28 7.58 17.80 -8.01
CA SER A 28 7.91 19.08 -7.37
C SER A 28 8.10 20.19 -8.40
N PHE A 29 8.65 19.88 -9.57
CA PHE A 29 8.74 20.82 -10.67
C PHE A 29 7.36 21.23 -11.16
N VAL A 30 6.47 20.27 -11.44
CA VAL A 30 5.09 20.54 -11.88
C VAL A 30 4.34 21.38 -10.83
N PHE A 31 4.47 21.01 -9.56
CA PHE A 31 3.88 21.74 -8.45
C PHE A 31 4.40 23.17 -8.34
N GLY A 32 5.73 23.35 -8.42
CA GLY A 32 6.40 24.64 -8.34
C GLY A 32 5.98 25.58 -9.47
N THR A 33 5.97 25.09 -10.71
CA THR A 33 5.54 25.86 -11.88
C THR A 33 4.06 26.26 -11.75
N PHE A 34 3.20 25.31 -11.34
CA PHE A 34 1.77 25.61 -11.13
C PHE A 34 1.58 26.69 -10.08
N GLN A 35 2.23 26.58 -8.92
CA GLN A 35 2.08 27.54 -7.83
C GLN A 35 2.65 28.92 -8.19
N SER A 36 3.73 28.99 -8.97
CA SER A 36 4.33 30.27 -9.39
C SER A 36 3.51 31.01 -10.44
N GLU A 37 2.78 30.29 -11.29
CA GLU A 37 2.05 30.86 -12.42
C GLU A 37 0.55 31.03 -12.14
N LEU A 38 0.05 30.49 -11.02
CA LEU A 38 -1.35 30.62 -10.62
C LEU A 38 -1.64 32.03 -10.07
N HIS A 39 -2.57 32.72 -10.72
CA HIS A 39 -3.05 34.02 -10.24
C HIS A 39 -3.85 33.87 -8.93
N PHE A 40 -3.62 34.74 -7.94
CA PHE A 40 -4.24 34.65 -6.60
C PHE A 40 -5.79 34.59 -6.63
N ALA A 41 -6.41 35.27 -7.60
CA ALA A 41 -7.87 35.28 -7.76
C ALA A 41 -8.46 33.91 -8.19
N ALA A 42 -7.62 32.94 -8.59
CA ALA A 42 -8.03 31.60 -8.97
C ALA A 42 -8.51 30.74 -7.79
N GLU A 43 -8.29 31.15 -6.53
CA GLU A 43 -8.72 30.40 -5.32
C GLU A 43 -10.23 30.11 -5.26
N VAL A 44 -11.03 30.88 -6.00
CA VAL A 44 -12.48 30.69 -6.13
C VAL A 44 -12.81 29.45 -6.96
N LYS A 45 -11.93 29.09 -7.92
CA LYS A 45 -12.08 27.93 -8.81
C LYS A 45 -11.70 26.61 -8.11
N ASN A 46 -12.23 25.49 -8.60
CA ASN A 46 -11.99 24.18 -8.00
C ASN A 46 -10.61 23.65 -8.39
N GLU A 47 -10.22 23.94 -9.62
CA GLU A 47 -9.00 23.51 -10.31
C GLU A 47 -7.76 23.94 -9.54
N ALA A 48 -7.79 25.13 -8.93
CA ALA A 48 -6.74 25.69 -8.08
C ALA A 48 -6.39 24.80 -6.87
N ARG A 49 -7.35 24.04 -6.32
CA ARG A 49 -7.11 23.10 -5.20
C ARG A 49 -6.91 21.67 -5.68
N THR A 50 -7.42 21.38 -6.87
CA THR A 50 -7.48 20.04 -7.45
C THR A 50 -6.09 19.55 -7.85
N ILE A 51 -5.35 20.36 -8.62
CA ILE A 51 -4.00 20.03 -9.09
C ILE A 51 -3.04 19.78 -7.90
N PRO A 52 -2.91 20.70 -6.91
CA PRO A 52 -2.10 20.48 -5.71
C PRO A 52 -2.43 19.19 -4.98
N THR A 53 -3.72 18.86 -4.86
CA THR A 53 -4.16 17.65 -4.14
C THR A 53 -3.71 16.38 -4.86
N TYR A 54 -3.79 16.34 -6.19
CA TYR A 54 -3.34 15.18 -6.96
C TYR A 54 -1.84 14.96 -6.88
N LEU A 55 -1.06 16.03 -7.01
CA LEU A 55 0.40 16.00 -6.88
C LEU A 55 0.79 15.57 -5.46
N ALA A 56 0.14 16.13 -4.42
CA ALA A 56 0.43 15.79 -3.02
C ALA A 56 0.16 14.32 -2.70
N VAL A 57 -0.97 13.77 -3.16
CA VAL A 57 -1.29 12.35 -2.98
C VAL A 57 -0.28 11.47 -3.70
N PHE A 58 0.22 11.90 -4.87
CA PHE A 58 1.20 11.13 -5.61
C PHE A 58 2.57 11.12 -4.94
N MET A 59 3.05 12.29 -4.51
CA MET A 59 4.27 12.44 -3.72
C MET A 59 4.22 11.60 -2.45
N PHE A 60 3.10 11.62 -1.73
CA PHE A 60 2.88 10.75 -0.58
C PHE A 60 2.96 9.25 -0.96
N GLY A 61 2.44 8.87 -2.12
CA GLY A 61 2.53 7.50 -2.63
C GLY A 61 3.96 6.99 -2.81
N TYR A 62 4.87 7.82 -3.32
CA TYR A 62 6.29 7.45 -3.44
C TYR A 62 6.98 7.32 -2.09
N ILE A 63 6.72 8.25 -1.17
CA ILE A 63 7.28 8.21 0.19
C ILE A 63 6.77 6.97 0.93
N TYR A 64 5.47 6.68 0.81
CA TYR A 64 4.87 5.49 1.42
C TYR A 64 5.42 4.20 0.82
N GLN A 65 5.67 4.17 -0.50
CA GLN A 65 6.31 3.04 -1.16
C GLN A 65 7.70 2.74 -0.57
N LEU A 66 8.53 3.75 -0.35
CA LEU A 66 9.85 3.56 0.29
C LEU A 66 9.72 2.93 1.68
N PHE A 67 8.75 3.38 2.47
CA PHE A 67 8.46 2.78 3.77
C PHE A 67 8.04 1.30 3.63
N LEU A 68 7.16 0.99 2.67
CA LEU A 68 6.72 -0.38 2.41
C LEU A 68 7.84 -1.29 1.90
N VAL A 69 8.73 -0.77 1.05
CA VAL A 69 9.92 -1.48 0.56
C VAL A 69 10.84 -1.82 1.73
N TRP A 70 11.19 -0.82 2.54
CA TRP A 70 12.01 -1.02 3.73
C TRP A 70 11.43 -2.07 4.66
N ASP A 71 10.13 -1.99 4.96
CA ASP A 71 9.44 -2.92 5.83
C ASP A 71 9.33 -4.33 5.23
N ALA A 72 9.08 -4.45 3.92
CA ALA A 72 9.03 -5.74 3.22
C ALA A 72 10.38 -6.46 3.26
N LEU A 73 11.48 -5.74 3.01
CA LEU A 73 12.83 -6.29 3.03
C LEU A 73 13.27 -6.65 4.46
N ARG A 74 13.00 -5.77 5.44
CA ARG A 74 13.32 -6.01 6.86
C ARG A 74 12.63 -7.27 7.39
N MET A 75 11.37 -7.46 7.05
CA MET A 75 10.58 -8.61 7.49
C MET A 75 10.75 -9.84 6.59
N LYS A 76 11.54 -9.74 5.51
CA LYS A 76 11.66 -10.74 4.44
C LYS A 76 10.29 -11.24 3.96
N ASN A 77 9.35 -10.31 3.81
CA ASN A 77 7.95 -10.61 3.47
C ASN A 77 7.77 -10.64 1.95
N THR A 78 7.84 -11.83 1.37
CA THR A 78 7.67 -12.04 -0.08
C THR A 78 6.32 -11.56 -0.60
N ILE A 79 5.25 -11.72 0.17
CA ILE A 79 3.91 -11.29 -0.25
C ILE A 79 3.86 -9.77 -0.39
N GLN A 80 4.51 -9.04 0.51
CA GLN A 80 4.58 -7.58 0.45
C GLN A 80 5.45 -7.11 -0.72
N VAL A 81 6.51 -7.84 -1.08
CA VAL A 81 7.31 -7.59 -2.29
C VAL A 81 6.46 -7.75 -3.56
N ILE A 82 5.67 -8.82 -3.68
CA ILE A 82 4.74 -9.00 -4.80
C ILE A 82 3.68 -7.89 -4.81
N GLY A 83 3.14 -7.55 -3.63
CA GLY A 83 2.21 -6.45 -3.46
C GLY A 83 2.78 -5.11 -3.91
N LEU A 84 4.08 -4.86 -3.70
CA LEU A 84 4.76 -3.65 -4.15
C LEU A 84 4.85 -3.55 -5.69
N VAL A 85 4.98 -4.67 -6.39
CA VAL A 85 4.89 -4.70 -7.86
C VAL A 85 3.49 -4.28 -8.32
N MET A 86 2.44 -4.86 -7.73
CA MET A 86 1.04 -4.49 -8.03
C MET A 86 0.74 -3.04 -7.66
N TYR A 87 1.30 -2.56 -6.55
CA TYR A 87 1.21 -1.16 -6.13
C TYR A 87 1.84 -0.23 -7.17
N ASN A 88 2.99 -0.59 -7.74
CA ASN A 88 3.64 0.19 -8.80
C ASN A 88 2.81 0.25 -10.08
N VAL A 89 2.11 -0.85 -10.43
CA VAL A 89 1.12 -0.84 -11.53
C VAL A 89 -0.01 0.16 -11.23
N GLY A 90 -0.53 0.18 -10.00
CA GLY A 90 -1.55 1.15 -9.58
C GLY A 90 -1.08 2.59 -9.69
N ILE A 91 0.15 2.87 -9.25
CA ILE A 91 0.83 4.17 -9.40
C ILE A 91 1.00 4.54 -10.88
N ALA A 92 1.35 3.59 -11.77
CA ALA A 92 1.45 3.83 -13.21
C ALA A 92 0.11 4.22 -13.84
N VAL A 93 -0.98 3.53 -13.46
CA VAL A 93 -2.35 3.89 -13.88
C VAL A 93 -2.72 5.29 -13.39
N TYR A 94 -2.37 5.61 -12.14
CA TYR A 94 -2.61 6.95 -11.62
C TYR A 94 -1.83 8.03 -12.37
N ALA A 95 -0.56 7.80 -12.72
CA ALA A 95 0.24 8.72 -13.54
C ALA A 95 -0.46 9.04 -14.88
N ALA A 96 -1.04 8.01 -15.53
CA ALA A 96 -1.78 8.19 -16.77
C ALA A 96 -3.07 9.02 -16.57
N ILE A 97 -3.82 8.76 -15.50
CA ILE A 97 -5.03 9.54 -15.17
C ILE A 97 -4.69 10.99 -14.82
N GLN A 98 -3.61 11.20 -14.07
CA GLN A 98 -3.16 12.50 -13.62
C GLN A 98 -2.80 13.42 -14.81
N PHE A 99 -2.19 12.89 -15.87
CA PHE A 99 -1.90 13.64 -17.09
C PHE A 99 -3.16 14.32 -17.65
N ASP A 100 -4.23 13.54 -17.86
CA ASP A 100 -5.49 14.06 -18.38
C ASP A 100 -6.14 15.05 -17.42
N GLN A 101 -6.09 14.76 -16.11
CA GLN A 101 -6.70 15.65 -15.10
C GLN A 101 -5.99 16.99 -14.99
N ILE A 102 -4.67 17.02 -15.03
CA ILE A 102 -3.91 18.27 -14.99
C ILE A 102 -4.12 19.06 -16.28
N LYS A 103 -4.21 18.38 -17.44
CA LYS A 103 -4.56 19.03 -18.71
C LYS A 103 -5.95 19.67 -18.66
N ASP A 104 -6.97 18.90 -18.29
CA ASP A 104 -8.36 19.37 -18.20
C ASP A 104 -8.47 20.58 -17.26
N ALA A 105 -7.77 20.55 -16.11
CA ALA A 105 -7.74 21.65 -15.16
C ALA A 105 -6.95 22.87 -15.66
N ALA A 106 -5.82 22.65 -16.35
CA ALA A 106 -5.02 23.73 -16.94
C ALA A 106 -5.80 24.46 -18.05
N ASP A 107 -6.50 23.73 -18.93
CA ASP A 107 -7.29 24.32 -20.01
C ASP A 107 -8.40 25.24 -19.46
N VAL A 108 -9.07 24.82 -18.37
CA VAL A 108 -10.09 25.64 -17.67
C VAL A 108 -9.48 26.92 -17.06
N LEU A 109 -8.31 26.80 -16.42
CA LEU A 109 -7.64 27.95 -15.80
C LEU A 109 -7.10 28.93 -16.85
N ASN A 110 -6.58 28.41 -17.97
CA ASN A 110 -6.08 29.21 -19.08
C ASN A 110 -7.22 29.97 -19.77
N ALA A 111 -8.35 29.30 -20.03
CA ALA A 111 -9.54 29.94 -20.60
C ALA A 111 -10.07 31.09 -19.72
N ALA A 112 -9.87 31.00 -18.41
CA ALA A 112 -10.23 32.04 -17.44
C ALA A 112 -9.10 33.05 -17.15
N ALA A 113 -7.99 32.99 -17.90
CA ALA A 113 -6.79 33.84 -17.75
C ALA A 113 -6.15 33.80 -16.36
N PHE A 114 -6.26 32.67 -15.65
CA PHE A 114 -5.65 32.46 -14.35
C PHE A 114 -4.24 31.85 -14.40
N ILE A 115 -3.84 31.30 -15.54
CA ILE A 115 -2.50 30.78 -15.82
C ILE A 115 -2.09 31.20 -17.25
N PRO A 116 -0.78 31.28 -17.55
CA PRO A 116 -0.31 31.70 -18.87
C PRO A 116 -0.47 30.57 -19.90
N LYS A 117 -0.49 30.95 -21.19
CA LYS A 117 -0.80 30.01 -22.29
C LYS A 117 0.26 28.93 -22.49
N ASP A 118 1.50 29.23 -22.14
CA ASP A 118 2.68 28.38 -22.26
C ASP A 118 2.86 27.44 -21.05
N PHE A 119 2.02 27.53 -20.00
CA PHE A 119 2.08 26.67 -18.83
C PHE A 119 2.11 25.18 -19.21
N TRP A 120 1.22 24.78 -20.13
CA TRP A 120 1.10 23.39 -20.54
C TRP A 120 2.35 22.89 -21.26
N ASP A 121 2.96 23.72 -22.09
CA ASP A 121 4.17 23.35 -22.84
C ASP A 121 5.37 23.13 -21.90
N LYS A 122 5.42 23.85 -20.78
CA LYS A 122 6.44 23.67 -19.72
C LYS A 122 6.25 22.37 -18.94
N VAL A 123 5.01 22.01 -18.61
CA VAL A 123 4.70 20.92 -17.67
C VAL A 123 4.48 19.57 -18.36
N LYS A 124 3.96 19.58 -19.59
CA LYS A 124 3.63 18.36 -20.36
C LYS A 124 4.78 17.35 -20.45
N PRO A 125 6.05 17.74 -20.72
CA PRO A 125 7.14 16.76 -20.82
C PRO A 125 7.36 15.98 -19.53
N MET A 126 7.24 16.64 -18.38
CA MET A 126 7.40 16.04 -17.05
C MET A 126 6.25 15.07 -16.75
N LEU A 127 5.02 15.46 -17.10
CA LEU A 127 3.84 14.60 -16.94
C LEU A 127 3.89 13.34 -17.83
N ILE A 128 4.52 13.40 -19.00
CA ILE A 128 4.73 12.23 -19.87
C ILE A 128 5.87 11.35 -19.33
N ALA A 129 6.91 11.96 -18.75
CA ALA A 129 8.03 11.21 -18.18
C ALA A 129 7.61 10.32 -16.99
N LEU A 130 6.62 10.74 -16.20
CA LEU A 130 6.12 9.98 -15.04
C LEU A 130 5.59 8.56 -15.38
N PRO A 131 4.57 8.37 -16.25
CA PRO A 131 4.09 7.04 -16.58
C PRO A 131 5.17 6.16 -17.23
N ILE A 132 6.11 6.75 -17.99
CA ILE A 132 7.25 6.03 -18.57
C ILE A 132 8.19 5.53 -17.45
N LEU A 133 8.54 6.40 -16.51
CA LEU A 133 9.34 6.05 -15.33
C LEU A 133 8.67 4.92 -14.54
N MET A 134 7.36 5.01 -14.32
CA MET A 134 6.60 3.99 -13.59
C MET A 134 6.55 2.66 -14.33
N ALA A 135 6.38 2.67 -15.65
CA ALA A 135 6.40 1.44 -16.44
C ALA A 135 7.77 0.74 -16.35
N VAL A 136 8.86 1.48 -16.59
CA VAL A 136 10.23 0.95 -16.52
C VAL A 136 10.54 0.40 -15.13
N ALA A 137 10.24 1.16 -14.08
CA ALA A 137 10.50 0.73 -12.72
C ALA A 137 9.61 -0.45 -12.30
N THR A 138 8.38 -0.57 -12.83
CA THR A 138 7.52 -1.75 -12.62
C THR A 138 8.17 -3.02 -13.18
N PHE A 139 8.76 -2.95 -14.38
CA PHE A 139 9.48 -4.09 -14.95
C PHE A 139 10.72 -4.46 -14.12
N MET A 140 11.47 -3.47 -13.64
CA MET A 140 12.61 -3.69 -12.73
C MET A 140 12.15 -4.36 -11.43
N PHE A 141 11.13 -3.81 -10.77
CA PHE A 141 10.56 -4.38 -9.55
C PHE A 141 10.02 -5.79 -9.76
N ALA A 142 9.37 -6.08 -10.89
CA ALA A 142 8.88 -7.41 -11.19
C ALA A 142 10.02 -8.43 -11.34
N PHE A 143 11.10 -8.05 -12.04
CA PHE A 143 12.28 -8.89 -12.20
C PHE A 143 13.00 -9.13 -10.87
N GLU A 144 13.22 -8.08 -10.08
CA GLU A 144 13.84 -8.15 -8.76
C GLU A 144 12.97 -8.93 -7.76
N ALA A 145 11.65 -8.75 -7.80
CA ALA A 145 10.70 -9.50 -6.98
C ALA A 145 10.73 -10.99 -7.28
N TRP A 146 10.90 -11.39 -8.55
CA TRP A 146 11.07 -12.79 -8.92
C TRP A 146 12.35 -13.38 -8.30
N LYS A 147 13.46 -12.64 -8.30
CA LYS A 147 14.70 -13.10 -7.64
C LYS A 147 14.60 -13.12 -6.12
N LEU A 148 13.93 -12.13 -5.52
CA LEU A 148 13.68 -12.08 -4.08
C LEU A 148 12.72 -13.17 -3.61
N TYR A 149 11.77 -13.58 -4.47
CA TYR A 149 10.86 -14.69 -4.17
C TYR A 149 11.64 -15.96 -3.83
N ASP A 150 12.61 -16.34 -4.67
CA ASP A 150 13.43 -17.53 -4.46
C ASP A 150 14.27 -17.41 -3.17
N GLU A 151 14.90 -16.26 -2.94
CA GLU A 151 15.75 -15.99 -1.77
C GLU A 151 14.97 -16.05 -0.45
N PHE A 152 13.78 -15.43 -0.42
CA PHE A 152 12.93 -15.38 0.77
C PHE A 152 12.20 -16.69 0.99
N ALA A 153 11.75 -17.39 -0.06
CA ALA A 153 11.14 -18.71 0.05
C ALA A 153 12.10 -19.72 0.69
N TRP A 154 13.39 -19.67 0.32
CA TRP A 154 14.43 -20.49 0.93
C TRP A 154 14.65 -20.16 2.41
N THR A 155 14.64 -18.88 2.78
CA THR A 155 14.78 -18.44 4.17
C THR A 155 13.58 -18.86 5.03
N ILE A 156 12.36 -18.73 4.51
CA ILE A 156 11.13 -19.15 5.20
C ILE A 156 11.12 -20.66 5.43
N TYR A 157 11.55 -21.45 4.43
CA TYR A 157 11.65 -22.91 4.56
C TYR A 157 12.60 -23.34 5.69
N LYS A 158 13.72 -22.64 5.90
CA LYS A 158 14.66 -22.95 6.99
C LYS A 158 14.11 -22.61 8.38
N ARG A 159 13.28 -21.55 8.49
CA ARG A 159 12.81 -21.03 9.78
C ARG A 159 11.52 -21.69 10.27
N ILE A 160 10.66 -22.12 9.34
CA ILE A 160 9.42 -22.83 9.62
C ILE A 160 9.66 -24.26 9.13
N SER A 161 9.99 -25.18 10.03
CA SER A 161 10.18 -26.62 9.76
C SER A 161 9.09 -27.18 8.83
N ALA A 162 9.31 -28.37 8.25
CA ALA A 162 8.50 -29.04 7.21
C ALA A 162 6.96 -29.19 7.44
N ASP A 163 6.39 -28.65 8.52
CA ASP A 163 4.94 -28.55 8.71
C ASP A 163 4.31 -27.52 7.74
N THR A 164 3.83 -28.07 6.63
CA THR A 164 3.11 -27.35 5.58
C THR A 164 1.85 -26.63 6.08
N ARG A 165 1.20 -27.11 7.14
CA ARG A 165 -0.04 -26.51 7.67
C ARG A 165 0.26 -25.23 8.43
N LEU A 166 1.31 -25.22 9.26
CA LEU A 166 1.74 -24.03 9.98
C LEU A 166 2.25 -22.96 9.01
N LYS A 167 3.06 -23.36 8.01
CA LYS A 167 3.52 -22.47 6.93
C LYS A 167 2.36 -21.78 6.22
N ARG A 168 1.32 -22.53 5.85
CA ARG A 168 0.13 -21.96 5.18
C ARG A 168 -0.57 -20.91 6.05
N ARG A 169 -0.75 -21.17 7.34
CA ARG A 169 -1.39 -20.23 8.29
C ARG A 169 -0.56 -18.96 8.47
N TYR A 170 0.76 -19.09 8.56
CA TYR A 170 1.68 -17.96 8.64
C TYR A 170 1.66 -17.10 7.38
N LEU A 171 1.63 -17.74 6.20
CA LEU A 171 1.48 -17.02 4.93
C LEU A 171 0.14 -16.26 4.87
N THR A 172 -0.98 -16.87 5.25
CA THR A 172 -2.27 -16.16 5.32
C THR A 172 -2.19 -14.92 6.23
N TYR A 173 -1.55 -15.05 7.41
CA TYR A 173 -1.32 -13.92 8.31
C TYR A 173 -0.47 -12.82 7.65
N GLN A 174 0.61 -13.18 6.96
CA GLN A 174 1.43 -12.20 6.23
C GLN A 174 0.67 -11.53 5.10
N ILE A 175 -0.18 -12.26 4.36
CA ILE A 175 -1.08 -11.70 3.34
C ILE A 175 -2.00 -10.66 3.98
N TYR A 176 -2.63 -11.00 5.11
CA TYR A 176 -3.52 -10.09 5.81
C TYR A 176 -2.80 -8.80 6.23
N ILE A 177 -1.66 -8.90 6.90
CA ILE A 177 -0.89 -7.73 7.32
C ILE A 177 -0.39 -6.89 6.13
N ALA A 178 -0.03 -7.53 5.02
CA ALA A 178 0.35 -6.81 3.80
C ALA A 178 -0.83 -6.04 3.20
N LEU A 179 -2.01 -6.68 3.09
CA LEU A 179 -3.24 -6.04 2.61
C LEU A 179 -3.62 -4.82 3.46
N LEU A 180 -3.55 -4.90 4.79
CA LEU A 180 -3.83 -3.75 5.67
C LEU A 180 -2.94 -2.53 5.39
N LYS A 181 -1.69 -2.74 4.98
CA LYS A 181 -0.77 -1.64 4.62
C LYS A 181 -1.12 -1.03 3.27
N PHE A 182 -1.49 -1.83 2.28
CA PHE A 182 -1.94 -1.29 1.00
C PHE A 182 -3.29 -0.57 1.15
N ASP A 183 -4.24 -1.14 1.90
CA ASP A 183 -5.53 -0.55 2.22
C ASP A 183 -5.38 0.84 2.87
N PHE A 184 -4.40 1.00 3.76
CA PHE A 184 -4.08 2.28 4.39
C PHE A 184 -3.87 3.40 3.36
N PHE A 185 -3.04 3.15 2.35
CA PHE A 185 -2.73 4.15 1.33
C PHE A 185 -3.95 4.49 0.48
N PHE A 186 -4.63 3.49 -0.08
CA PHE A 186 -5.75 3.74 -1.00
C PHE A 186 -6.94 4.39 -0.29
N PHE A 187 -7.22 3.98 0.95
CA PHE A 187 -8.26 4.61 1.78
C PHE A 187 -7.92 6.08 2.06
N LEU A 188 -6.68 6.36 2.48
CA LEU A 188 -6.22 7.71 2.78
C LEU A 188 -6.27 8.59 1.53
N ALA A 189 -5.71 8.11 0.42
CA ALA A 189 -5.67 8.81 -0.85
C ALA A 189 -7.09 9.18 -1.33
N PHE A 190 -8.02 8.22 -1.34
CA PHE A 190 -9.42 8.48 -1.68
C PHE A 190 -10.05 9.54 -0.76
N THR A 191 -9.88 9.38 0.55
CA THR A 191 -10.57 10.23 1.53
C THR A 191 -10.05 11.67 1.52
N VAL A 192 -8.73 11.85 1.40
CA VAL A 192 -8.11 13.18 1.26
C VAL A 192 -8.54 13.84 -0.04
N GLN A 193 -8.50 13.14 -1.17
CA GLN A 193 -8.96 13.69 -2.45
C GLN A 193 -10.45 14.07 -2.39
N PHE A 194 -11.28 13.22 -1.80
CA PHE A 194 -12.71 13.49 -1.67
C PHE A 194 -12.97 14.73 -0.81
N LEU A 195 -12.30 14.84 0.35
CA LEU A 195 -12.49 15.95 1.29
C LEU A 195 -12.03 17.30 0.73
N VAL A 196 -10.92 17.32 0.00
CA VAL A 196 -10.32 18.58 -0.48
C VAL A 196 -10.95 19.03 -1.80
N VAL A 197 -11.27 18.11 -2.71
CA VAL A 197 -11.65 18.46 -4.09
C VAL A 197 -13.15 18.56 -4.29
N VAL A 198 -13.96 17.74 -3.62
CA VAL A 198 -15.42 17.74 -3.83
C VAL A 198 -16.09 18.86 -3.04
N LYS A 199 -16.65 19.85 -3.75
CA LYS A 199 -17.38 20.98 -3.15
C LYS A 199 -18.87 20.65 -2.89
N ASN A 200 -19.55 21.59 -2.23
CA ASN A 200 -20.99 21.57 -1.96
C ASN A 200 -21.50 20.30 -1.24
N THR A 201 -20.61 19.59 -0.54
CA THR A 201 -20.99 18.51 0.37
C THR A 201 -21.67 19.10 1.59
N LYS A 202 -22.81 18.53 1.99
CA LYS A 202 -23.48 18.88 3.25
C LYS A 202 -22.46 18.85 4.39
N THR A 203 -22.49 19.82 5.29
CA THR A 203 -21.54 19.94 6.42
C THR A 203 -21.46 18.65 7.22
N VAL A 204 -22.61 17.99 7.43
CA VAL A 204 -22.69 16.68 8.10
C VAL A 204 -21.94 15.59 7.33
N GLU A 205 -22.05 15.54 6.01
CA GLU A 205 -21.36 14.55 5.19
C GLU A 205 -19.84 14.75 5.19
N LEU A 206 -19.41 16.01 5.15
CA LEU A 206 -17.99 16.37 5.23
C LEU A 206 -17.42 15.98 6.61
N ALA A 207 -18.11 16.34 7.69
CA ALA A 207 -17.73 15.97 9.05
C ALA A 207 -17.66 14.46 9.25
N LEU A 208 -18.66 13.71 8.77
CA LEU A 208 -18.65 12.25 8.83
C LEU A 208 -17.48 11.65 8.04
N THR A 209 -17.16 12.21 6.87
CA THR A 209 -16.03 11.74 6.05
C THR A 209 -14.68 12.03 6.73
N ALA A 210 -14.54 13.18 7.38
CA ALA A 210 -13.34 13.53 8.15
C ALA A 210 -13.17 12.63 9.39
N VAL A 211 -14.26 12.35 10.11
CA VAL A 211 -14.25 11.40 11.24
C VAL A 211 -13.92 9.98 10.75
N ALA A 212 -14.48 9.57 9.60
CA ALA A 212 -14.17 8.27 9.00
C ALA A 212 -12.68 8.11 8.68
N LEU A 213 -11.98 9.17 8.24
CA LEU A 213 -10.53 9.14 8.03
C LEU A 213 -9.78 8.75 9.31
N ILE A 214 -10.13 9.40 10.44
CA ILE A 214 -9.50 9.14 11.73
C ILE A 214 -9.84 7.73 12.24
N ILE A 215 -11.10 7.34 12.14
CA ILE A 215 -11.54 6.00 12.56
C ILE A 215 -10.79 4.93 11.77
N THR A 216 -10.69 5.05 10.45
CA THR A 216 -10.00 4.06 9.62
C THR A 216 -8.52 3.96 9.93
N PHE A 217 -7.86 5.09 10.20
CA PHE A 217 -6.46 5.10 10.64
C PHE A 217 -6.29 4.17 11.85
N PHE A 218 -7.06 4.38 12.92
CA PHE A 218 -6.97 3.55 14.13
C PHE A 218 -7.48 2.12 13.92
N LEU A 219 -8.48 1.93 13.06
CA LEU A 219 -9.06 0.62 12.78
C LEU A 219 -8.03 -0.34 12.18
N LEU A 220 -7.18 0.14 11.27
CA LEU A 220 -6.16 -0.71 10.65
C LEU A 220 -5.10 -1.18 11.66
N PHE A 221 -4.71 -0.33 12.61
CA PHE A 221 -3.86 -0.74 13.72
C PHE A 221 -4.56 -1.72 14.67
N ALA A 222 -5.83 -1.48 14.99
CA ALA A 222 -6.64 -2.38 15.80
C ALA A 222 -6.78 -3.75 15.12
N ALA A 223 -7.02 -3.78 13.81
CA ALA A 223 -7.08 -5.00 13.01
C ALA A 223 -5.77 -5.82 13.11
N ALA A 224 -4.63 -5.16 12.92
CA ALA A 224 -3.31 -5.77 13.06
C ALA A 224 -3.03 -6.26 14.51
N TRP A 225 -3.56 -5.57 15.51
CA TRP A 225 -3.43 -5.94 16.92
C TRP A 225 -4.27 -7.17 17.27
N TRP A 226 -5.54 -7.19 16.88
CA TRP A 226 -6.47 -8.28 17.20
C TRP A 226 -6.08 -9.60 16.53
N VAL A 227 -5.61 -9.54 15.28
CA VAL A 227 -5.13 -10.75 14.58
C VAL A 227 -3.90 -11.36 15.24
N ARG A 228 -2.97 -10.56 15.78
CA ARG A 228 -1.79 -11.06 16.52
C ARG A 228 -2.13 -11.73 17.84
N ARG A 229 -3.23 -11.30 18.47
CA ARG A 229 -3.75 -11.89 19.70
C ARG A 229 -4.64 -13.11 19.46
N GLU A 230 -4.96 -13.42 18.21
CA GLU A 230 -5.91 -14.47 17.82
C GLU A 230 -7.29 -14.29 18.50
N SER A 231 -7.72 -13.03 18.69
CA SER A 231 -9.04 -12.75 19.30
C SER A 231 -10.15 -12.86 18.26
N VAL A 232 -10.99 -13.89 18.39
CA VAL A 232 -12.16 -14.11 17.51
C VAL A 232 -13.13 -12.93 17.60
N VAL A 233 -13.45 -12.47 18.82
CA VAL A 233 -14.39 -11.36 19.03
C VAL A 233 -13.88 -10.07 18.38
N GLY A 234 -12.60 -9.74 18.58
CA GLY A 234 -11.99 -8.56 17.96
C GLY A 234 -12.01 -8.63 16.43
N MET A 235 -11.69 -9.80 15.86
CA MET A 235 -11.75 -9.99 14.41
C MET A 235 -13.17 -9.92 13.84
N MET A 236 -14.18 -10.44 14.54
CA MET A 236 -15.58 -10.33 14.11
C MET A 236 -16.03 -8.87 14.01
N ILE A 237 -15.66 -8.02 14.99
CA ILE A 237 -15.93 -6.58 14.96
C ILE A 237 -15.23 -5.91 13.77
N ILE A 238 -13.97 -6.26 13.52
CA ILE A 238 -13.19 -5.72 12.40
C ILE A 238 -13.80 -6.13 11.05
N ILE A 239 -14.14 -7.41 10.86
CA ILE A 239 -14.77 -7.91 9.64
C ILE A 239 -16.10 -7.22 9.38
N PHE A 240 -16.95 -7.09 10.42
CA PHE A 240 -18.20 -6.33 10.30
C PHE A 240 -17.94 -4.89 9.85
N THR A 241 -16.93 -4.23 10.41
CA THR A 241 -16.59 -2.85 10.03
C THR A 241 -16.04 -2.77 8.61
N TYR A 242 -15.34 -3.79 8.11
CA TYR A 242 -14.95 -3.86 6.70
C TYR A 242 -16.15 -3.95 5.76
N PHE A 243 -17.21 -4.68 6.12
CA PHE A 243 -18.45 -4.67 5.32
C PHE A 243 -19.12 -3.29 5.31
N VAL A 244 -19.11 -2.57 6.44
CA VAL A 244 -19.59 -1.18 6.49
C VAL A 244 -18.75 -0.27 5.61
N ALA A 245 -17.42 -0.39 5.65
CA ALA A 245 -16.52 0.37 4.79
C ALA A 245 -16.75 0.05 3.30
N LEU A 246 -16.96 -1.22 2.96
CA LEU A 246 -17.26 -1.67 1.60
C LEU A 246 -18.55 -1.05 1.07
N ALA A 247 -19.62 -1.07 1.89
CA ALA A 247 -20.89 -0.43 1.56
C ALA A 247 -20.72 1.09 1.36
N TYR A 248 -19.91 1.75 2.19
CA TYR A 248 -19.60 3.17 2.06
C TYR A 248 -18.87 3.51 0.74
N PHE A 249 -17.84 2.74 0.37
CA PHE A 249 -17.14 2.95 -0.90
C PHE A 249 -18.05 2.70 -2.11
N LEU A 250 -18.87 1.65 -2.07
CA LEU A 250 -19.86 1.39 -3.11
C LEU A 250 -20.87 2.54 -3.23
N PHE A 251 -21.40 3.02 -2.11
CA PHE A 251 -22.30 4.18 -2.10
C PHE A 251 -21.65 5.42 -2.72
N LYS A 252 -20.40 5.74 -2.34
CA LYS A 252 -19.68 6.89 -2.92
C LYS A 252 -19.42 6.70 -4.41
N LEU A 253 -19.01 5.51 -4.83
CA LEU A 253 -18.81 5.17 -6.24
C LEU A 253 -20.08 5.39 -7.06
N ILE A 254 -21.20 4.80 -6.64
CA ILE A 254 -22.49 4.93 -7.32
C ILE A 254 -22.96 6.39 -7.34
N ARG A 255 -22.81 7.10 -6.22
CA ARG A 255 -23.26 8.50 -6.11
C ARG A 255 -22.52 9.44 -7.06
N MET A 256 -21.27 9.16 -7.41
CA MET A 256 -20.53 9.97 -8.39
C MET A 256 -21.14 9.94 -9.80
N TYR A 257 -21.93 8.91 -10.14
CA TYR A 257 -22.51 8.73 -11.48
C TYR A 257 -24.03 8.87 -11.51
N VAL A 258 -24.73 8.62 -10.40
CA VAL A 258 -26.20 8.57 -10.36
C VAL A 258 -26.84 9.76 -9.64
N ALA A 259 -26.04 10.61 -8.96
CA ALA A 259 -26.58 11.80 -8.30
C ALA A 259 -27.20 12.81 -9.29
N GLN A 260 -27.97 13.76 -8.75
CA GLN A 260 -28.55 14.87 -9.53
C GLN A 260 -27.48 15.59 -10.36
N ALA A 261 -27.84 16.11 -11.53
CA ALA A 261 -26.91 16.72 -12.49
C ALA A 261 -25.99 17.78 -11.86
N ILE A 262 -26.52 18.62 -10.98
CA ILE A 262 -25.76 19.65 -10.24
C ILE A 262 -24.63 19.02 -9.41
N ARG A 263 -24.92 17.90 -8.75
CA ARG A 263 -23.95 17.17 -7.92
C ARG A 263 -22.90 16.45 -8.75
N GLN A 264 -23.23 16.04 -9.98
CA GLN A 264 -22.27 15.40 -10.88
C GLN A 264 -21.18 16.38 -11.34
N GLU A 265 -21.53 17.65 -11.52
CA GLU A 265 -20.56 18.70 -11.85
C GLU A 265 -19.56 18.94 -10.70
N ASP A 266 -19.99 18.82 -9.43
CA ASP A 266 -19.07 18.89 -8.28
C ASP A 266 -17.99 17.78 -8.31
N TYR A 267 -18.34 16.60 -8.84
CA TYR A 267 -17.41 15.46 -8.93
C TYR A 267 -16.52 15.51 -10.17
N LYS A 268 -16.94 16.21 -11.23
CA LYS A 268 -16.33 16.15 -12.56
C LYS A 268 -14.81 16.38 -12.58
N PRO A 269 -14.21 17.33 -11.83
CA PRO A 269 -12.76 17.52 -11.81
C PRO A 269 -12.00 16.27 -11.30
N ALA A 270 -12.58 15.57 -10.31
CA ALA A 270 -11.96 14.46 -9.62
C ALA A 270 -12.51 13.08 -9.95
N ARG A 271 -13.54 13.00 -10.78
CA ARG A 271 -14.27 11.74 -11.01
C ARG A 271 -13.35 10.65 -11.54
N LYS A 272 -12.44 10.96 -12.47
CA LYS A 272 -11.52 9.98 -13.06
C LYS A 272 -10.62 9.36 -11.97
N SER A 273 -9.90 10.17 -11.19
CA SER A 273 -9.04 9.67 -10.11
C SER A 273 -9.82 9.03 -8.96
N LEU A 274 -10.90 9.66 -8.48
CA LEU A 274 -11.73 9.13 -7.38
C LEU A 274 -12.35 7.77 -7.74
N THR A 275 -12.75 7.57 -9.01
CA THR A 275 -13.25 6.28 -9.47
C THR A 275 -12.16 5.21 -9.44
N ALA A 276 -10.97 5.52 -9.95
CA ALA A 276 -9.86 4.58 -9.93
C ALA A 276 -9.48 4.16 -8.49
N PHE A 277 -9.35 5.14 -7.58
CA PHE A 277 -9.10 4.86 -6.17
C PHE A 277 -10.23 4.06 -5.51
N ALA A 278 -11.49 4.41 -5.77
CA ALA A 278 -12.63 3.69 -5.20
C ALA A 278 -12.68 2.24 -5.69
N VAL A 279 -12.47 1.98 -6.98
CA VAL A 279 -12.46 0.63 -7.55
C VAL A 279 -11.31 -0.20 -6.96
N LEU A 280 -10.09 0.34 -6.92
CA LEU A 280 -8.94 -0.33 -6.32
C LEU A 280 -9.17 -0.61 -4.83
N THR A 281 -9.73 0.34 -4.08
CA THR A 281 -10.04 0.16 -2.66
C THR A 281 -11.10 -0.92 -2.44
N ILE A 282 -12.15 -0.97 -3.27
CA ILE A 282 -13.18 -2.02 -3.21
C ILE A 282 -12.57 -3.39 -3.46
N LEU A 283 -11.74 -3.53 -4.51
CA LEU A 283 -11.07 -4.79 -4.84
C LEU A 283 -10.17 -5.28 -3.71
N LEU A 284 -9.32 -4.39 -3.17
CA LEU A 284 -8.45 -4.73 -2.05
C LEU A 284 -9.24 -5.07 -0.79
N LEU A 285 -10.28 -4.31 -0.46
CA LEU A 285 -11.10 -4.55 0.73
C LEU A 285 -11.86 -5.88 0.67
N VAL A 286 -12.35 -6.29 -0.52
CA VAL A 286 -12.94 -7.63 -0.72
C VAL A 286 -11.90 -8.72 -0.44
N CYS A 287 -10.69 -8.58 -0.99
CA CYS A 287 -9.58 -9.50 -0.69
C CYS A 287 -9.26 -9.52 0.82
N THR A 288 -9.22 -8.35 1.47
CA THR A 288 -8.96 -8.20 2.90
C THR A 288 -10.01 -8.92 3.75
N ILE A 289 -11.29 -8.79 3.42
CA ILE A 289 -12.39 -9.49 4.11
C ILE A 289 -12.22 -11.01 3.98
N ILE A 290 -11.97 -11.52 2.78
CA ILE A 290 -11.78 -12.96 2.54
C ILE A 290 -10.61 -13.49 3.37
N VAL A 291 -9.46 -12.81 3.32
CA VAL A 291 -8.27 -13.22 4.06
C VAL A 291 -8.48 -13.09 5.57
N ALA A 292 -9.20 -12.07 6.05
CA ALA A 292 -9.55 -11.91 7.46
C ALA A 292 -10.40 -13.08 7.99
N CYS A 293 -11.39 -13.54 7.21
CA CYS A 293 -12.18 -14.74 7.54
C CYS A 293 -11.30 -15.99 7.63
N ILE A 294 -10.38 -16.18 6.67
CA ILE A 294 -9.46 -17.32 6.67
C ILE A 294 -8.50 -17.25 7.88
N CYS A 295 -8.00 -16.06 8.23
CA CYS A 295 -7.19 -15.85 9.43
C CYS A 295 -7.96 -16.25 10.70
N THR A 296 -9.21 -15.79 10.84
CA THR A 296 -10.05 -16.05 12.01
C THR A 296 -10.36 -17.53 12.18
N HIS A 297 -10.62 -18.25 11.07
CA HIS A 297 -10.81 -19.70 11.08
C HIS A 297 -9.52 -20.49 11.43
N ASN A 298 -8.35 -19.87 11.33
CA ASN A 298 -7.07 -20.48 11.63
C ASN A 298 -6.55 -20.23 13.07
N PHE A 299 -7.30 -19.50 13.90
CA PHE A 299 -6.92 -19.19 15.28
C PHE A 299 -6.87 -20.41 16.20
N ASN A 300 -6.05 -20.32 17.24
CA ASN A 300 -5.78 -21.35 18.25
C ASN A 300 -5.13 -22.64 17.71
N LYS A 301 -4.52 -22.59 16.52
CA LYS A 301 -3.86 -23.74 15.90
C LYS A 301 -2.32 -23.62 15.89
N GLY A 302 -1.74 -22.97 16.91
CA GLY A 302 -0.29 -22.92 17.16
C GLY A 302 0.50 -21.79 16.45
N LEU A 303 -0.19 -20.81 15.84
CA LEU A 303 0.46 -19.72 15.10
C LEU A 303 0.99 -18.59 16.02
N LYS A 304 0.31 -18.33 17.15
CA LYS A 304 0.60 -17.27 18.12
C LYS A 304 2.08 -17.12 18.54
N PRO A 305 2.86 -18.19 18.84
CA PRO A 305 4.27 -18.05 19.21
C PRO A 305 5.13 -17.52 18.05
N HIS A 306 4.86 -17.94 16.82
CA HIS A 306 5.63 -17.57 15.63
C HIS A 306 5.36 -16.13 15.16
N VAL A 307 4.20 -15.57 15.55
CA VAL A 307 3.80 -14.20 15.23
C VAL A 307 4.27 -13.20 16.29
N ASN A 308 4.35 -13.61 17.56
CA ASN A 308 4.68 -12.72 18.69
C ASN A 308 6.15 -12.78 19.15
N THR A 309 6.93 -13.77 18.71
CA THR A 309 8.36 -13.80 19.02
C THR A 309 9.07 -12.65 18.32
N LYS A 310 9.42 -11.62 19.10
CA LYS A 310 10.44 -10.63 18.72
C LYS A 310 11.70 -11.40 18.33
N THR A 311 12.29 -11.04 17.20
CA THR A 311 13.57 -11.53 16.71
C THR A 311 14.57 -11.56 17.86
N VAL A 312 14.77 -12.73 18.47
CA VAL A 312 16.03 -13.04 19.14
C VAL A 312 16.91 -13.48 17.99
N GLU A 313 17.66 -12.52 17.44
CA GLU A 313 18.92 -12.83 16.76
C GLU A 313 19.77 -13.58 17.78
N ASN A 314 19.71 -14.89 17.73
CA ASN A 314 20.84 -15.71 18.06
C ASN A 314 20.99 -16.61 16.84
N ASP A 315 21.92 -16.25 15.96
CA ASP A 315 22.63 -17.18 15.09
C ASP A 315 23.39 -18.18 15.99
N LYS A 316 22.65 -18.98 16.77
CA LYS A 316 23.17 -20.27 17.19
C LYS A 316 22.95 -21.16 15.99
N HIS A 317 24.05 -21.56 15.35
CA HIS A 317 24.13 -22.76 14.55
C HIS A 317 23.16 -23.79 15.15
N TYR A 318 22.04 -24.01 14.48
CA TYR A 318 21.25 -25.20 14.76
C TYR A 318 22.12 -26.34 14.28
N ASN A 319 22.79 -26.99 15.24
CA ASN A 319 23.39 -28.29 15.03
C ASN A 319 22.26 -29.21 14.57
N THR A 320 22.16 -29.41 13.26
CA THR A 320 21.38 -30.47 12.62
C THR A 320 22.06 -31.83 12.83
N GLU A 321 22.59 -32.08 14.01
CA GLU A 321 22.94 -33.42 14.41
C GLU A 321 21.69 -34.00 15.08
N MET A 322 21.11 -35.02 14.44
CA MET A 322 20.23 -35.94 15.14
C MET A 322 20.91 -36.32 16.45
N PRO A 323 20.18 -36.40 17.60
CA PRO A 323 20.75 -37.05 18.75
C PRO A 323 21.18 -38.43 18.27
N SER A 324 22.48 -38.72 18.31
CA SER A 324 22.91 -40.09 18.16
C SER A 324 22.21 -40.83 19.30
N LEU A 325 21.26 -41.69 18.93
CA LEU A 325 20.82 -42.75 19.83
C LEU A 325 22.08 -43.59 20.04
N SER A 326 22.80 -43.28 21.11
CA SER A 326 23.80 -44.15 21.68
C SER A 326 23.10 -45.49 21.91
N GLY A 327 23.46 -46.47 21.08
CA GLY A 327 23.07 -47.86 21.28
C GLY A 327 23.53 -48.34 22.66
N PRO A 328 23.07 -49.53 23.10
CA PRO A 328 23.34 -50.03 24.44
C PRO A 328 24.84 -50.00 24.72
N ALA A 329 25.23 -49.37 25.84
CA ALA A 329 26.62 -49.34 26.27
C ALA A 329 27.15 -50.78 26.38
N PRO A 330 28.35 -51.08 25.84
CA PRO A 330 28.92 -52.41 25.98
C PRO A 330 29.16 -52.67 27.47
N SER A 331 28.67 -53.82 27.94
CA SER A 331 28.83 -54.30 29.31
C SER A 331 30.31 -54.28 29.70
N ASN A 332 30.63 -53.62 30.82
CA ASN A 332 31.94 -53.69 31.46
C ASN A 332 32.32 -55.17 31.65
N ARG A 333 33.32 -55.61 30.90
CA ARG A 333 33.98 -56.89 31.10
C ARG A 333 34.79 -56.74 32.40
N MET A 334 34.31 -57.38 33.48
CA MET A 334 35.11 -57.55 34.68
C MET A 334 36.28 -58.49 34.33
N GLU A 335 37.50 -57.98 34.39
CA GLU A 335 38.69 -58.83 34.51
C GLU A 335 38.80 -59.24 35.99
N ILE A 336 38.89 -60.54 36.21
CA ILE A 336 39.24 -61.15 37.49
C ILE A 336 40.73 -61.49 37.37
N ASP A 337 41.50 -61.02 38.35
CA ASP A 337 42.94 -61.23 38.66
C ASP A 337 43.83 -62.02 37.68
#